data_AF-A0A4R7V100-F1
#
_entry.id   AF-A0A4R7V100-F1
#
_cell.length_a   1.000
_cell.length_b   1.000
_cell.length_c   1.000
_cell.angle_alpha   90.00
_cell.angle_beta   90.00
_cell.angle_gamma   90.00
#
_symmetry.space_group_name_H-M   'P 1'
#
loop_
_entity.id
_entity.type
_entity.pdbx_description
1 polymer ?
#
loop_
_entity_poly.entity_id
_entity_poly.type
_entity_poly.pdbx_seq_one_letter_code
_entity_poly.pdbx_strand_id
1 'polypeptide(L)'
;MTTTNINVEAVKDSAANLGRIMDDMSAFNALRASFPSIGNFDLAQQLQVIIDDRRNGVVAHADQLRISLDEISAALNQIATNVENIDNGNAAAILAVVADLRTRVSEDLAGLGDPAS
;
A
#
# COMPACT_ATOMS: atom_id res chain seq x y z
N MET A 1 23.76 -3.04 -14.01
CA MET A 1 22.36 -3.42 -13.74
C MET A 1 22.13 -3.29 -12.25
N THR A 2 21.26 -2.38 -11.83
CA THR A 2 20.77 -2.33 -10.45
C THR A 2 19.62 -3.31 -10.33
N THR A 3 19.82 -4.39 -9.58
CA THR A 3 18.76 -5.34 -9.25
C THR A 3 17.88 -4.70 -8.18
N THR A 4 16.61 -4.47 -8.50
CA THR A 4 15.63 -3.99 -7.53
C THR A 4 15.18 -5.21 -6.70
N ASN A 5 15.67 -5.33 -5.47
CA ASN A 5 15.17 -6.32 -4.51
C ASN A 5 13.99 -5.71 -3.75
N ILE A 6 12.76 -6.05 -4.14
CA ILE A 6 11.55 -5.65 -3.41
C ILE A 6 11.19 -6.76 -2.42
N ASN A 7 11.15 -6.41 -1.13
CA ASN A 7 10.56 -7.28 -0.12
C ASN A 7 9.05 -7.02 -0.08
N VAL A 8 8.30 -7.86 -0.79
CA VAL A 8 6.83 -7.73 -0.95
C VAL A 8 6.12 -7.77 0.40
N GLU A 9 6.51 -8.67 1.30
CA GLU A 9 5.92 -8.78 2.64
C GLU A 9 6.13 -7.49 3.44
N ALA A 10 7.35 -6.94 3.43
CA ALA A 10 7.63 -5.67 4.11
C ALA A 10 6.81 -4.49 3.53
N VAL A 11 6.51 -4.51 2.23
CA VAL A 11 5.65 -3.50 1.59
C VAL A 11 4.20 -3.67 2.03
N LYS A 12 3.68 -4.90 2.07
CA LYS A 12 2.32 -5.20 2.56
C LYS A 12 2.17 -4.83 4.04
N ASP A 13 3.14 -5.16 4.87
CA ASP A 13 3.17 -4.78 6.28
C ASP A 13 3.17 -3.26 6.45
N SER A 14 3.97 -2.54 5.64
CA SER A 14 3.99 -1.08 5.67
C SER A 14 2.65 -0.48 5.27
N ALA A 15 2.00 -1.02 4.22
CA ALA A 15 0.66 -0.60 3.81
C ALA A 15 -0.37 -0.81 4.93
N ALA A 16 -0.36 -1.98 5.57
CA ALA A 16 -1.24 -2.31 6.68
C ALA A 16 -0.97 -1.43 7.91
N ASN A 17 0.30 -1.09 8.18
CA ASN A 17 0.65 -0.17 9.26
C ASN A 17 0.11 1.24 8.98
N LEU A 18 0.31 1.76 7.77
CA LEU A 18 -0.16 3.09 7.38
C LEU A 18 -1.69 3.20 7.44
N GLY A 19 -2.41 2.18 6.95
CA GLY A 19 -3.87 2.15 7.01
C GLY A 19 -4.42 2.18 8.44
N ARG A 20 -3.67 1.64 9.41
CA ARG A 20 -4.08 1.60 10.83
C ARG A 20 -3.76 2.86 11.63
N ILE A 21 -2.90 3.75 11.12
CA ILE A 21 -2.47 4.97 11.87
C ILE A 21 -3.68 5.83 12.26
N MET A 22 -4.68 5.91 11.38
CA MET A 22 -5.88 6.75 11.59
C MET A 22 -7.14 5.93 11.88
N ASP A 23 -7.00 4.69 12.37
CA ASP A 23 -8.15 3.87 12.78
C ASP A 23 -8.88 4.50 13.97
N ASP A 24 -8.13 5.04 14.92
CA ASP A 24 -8.68 5.77 16.05
C ASP A 24 -8.83 7.27 15.74
N MET A 25 -10.02 7.62 15.27
CA MET A 25 -10.42 9.02 15.05
C MET A 25 -11.16 9.64 16.25
N SER A 26 -11.21 8.97 17.41
CA SER A 26 -12.07 9.37 18.53
C SER A 26 -11.78 10.79 19.03
N ALA A 27 -10.50 11.17 19.12
CA ALA A 27 -10.08 12.51 19.51
C ALA A 27 -10.57 13.59 18.52
N PHE A 28 -10.45 13.34 17.21
CA PHE A 28 -10.93 14.26 16.18
C PHE A 28 -12.46 14.33 16.14
N ASN A 29 -13.14 13.20 16.38
CA ASN A 29 -14.59 13.16 16.51
C ASN A 29 -15.08 13.96 17.72
N ALA A 30 -14.38 13.90 18.86
CA ALA A 30 -14.69 14.72 20.02
C ALA A 30 -14.55 16.22 19.70
N LEU A 31 -13.57 16.59 18.88
CA LEU A 31 -13.40 17.97 18.41
C LEU A 31 -14.50 18.43 17.44
N ARG A 32 -15.35 17.55 16.90
CA ARG A 32 -16.53 17.94 16.09
C ARG A 32 -17.77 18.26 16.92
N ALA A 33 -17.82 17.84 18.18
CA ALA A 33 -18.98 18.05 19.04
C ALA A 33 -19.29 19.55 19.24
N SER A 34 -20.53 19.90 19.56
CA SER A 34 -20.83 21.28 19.96
C SER A 34 -20.21 21.54 21.34
N PHE A 35 -19.45 22.64 21.48
CA PHE A 35 -18.87 23.04 22.75
C PHE A 35 -19.76 24.13 23.39
N PRO A 36 -19.89 24.13 24.73
CA PRO A 36 -20.63 25.17 25.43
C PRO A 36 -20.08 26.57 25.08
N SER A 37 -20.96 27.57 25.04
CA SER A 37 -20.52 28.97 24.93
C SER A 37 -19.61 29.33 26.11
N ILE A 38 -18.54 30.05 25.82
CA ILE A 38 -17.60 30.55 26.82
C ILE A 38 -18.02 31.91 27.42
N GLY A 39 -19.20 32.40 27.06
CA GLY A 39 -19.80 33.62 27.58
C GLY A 39 -20.30 34.56 26.49
N ASN A 40 -21.03 35.59 26.90
CA ASN A 40 -21.70 36.52 25.97
C ASN A 40 -21.00 37.88 25.82
N PHE A 41 -19.86 38.10 26.49
CA PHE A 41 -19.09 39.34 26.34
C PHE A 41 -18.22 39.30 25.08
N ASP A 42 -17.92 40.45 24.48
CA ASP A 42 -17.27 40.56 23.16
C ASP A 42 -16.00 39.71 23.03
N LEU A 43 -15.12 39.75 24.04
CA LEU A 43 -13.90 38.96 24.06
C LEU A 43 -14.18 37.44 24.09
N ALA A 44 -15.24 37.00 24.78
CA ALA A 44 -15.63 35.60 24.79
C ALA A 44 -16.12 35.15 23.41
N GLN A 45 -16.92 35.98 22.74
CA GLN A 45 -17.41 35.66 21.40
C GLN A 45 -16.27 35.59 20.38
N GLN A 46 -15.33 36.55 20.43
CA GLN A 46 -14.13 36.52 19.58
C GLN A 46 -13.27 35.27 19.84
N LEU A 47 -13.06 34.93 21.12
CA LEU A 47 -12.30 33.74 21.48
C LEU A 47 -13.01 32.46 21.04
N GLN A 48 -14.35 32.41 21.11
CA GLN A 48 -15.14 31.28 20.66
C GLN A 48 -14.95 31.04 19.15
N VAL A 49 -15.01 32.10 18.34
CA VAL A 49 -14.74 32.01 16.89
C VAL A 49 -13.34 31.45 16.61
N ILE A 50 -12.32 31.93 17.32
CA ILE A 50 -10.93 31.46 17.14
C ILE A 50 -10.80 29.98 17.53
N ILE A 51 -11.46 29.56 18.61
CA ILE A 51 -11.44 28.16 19.06
C ILE A 51 -12.14 27.26 18.02
N ASP A 52 -13.32 27.67 17.55
CA ASP A 52 -14.08 26.90 16.57
C ASP A 52 -13.35 26.78 15.23
N ASP A 53 -12.74 27.86 14.74
CA ASP A 53 -11.91 27.85 13.53
C ASP A 53 -10.73 26.86 13.67
N ARG A 54 -10.00 26.94 14.78
CA ARG A 54 -8.87 26.01 15.04
C ARG A 54 -9.31 24.56 15.13
N ARG A 55 -10.43 24.30 15.80
CA ARG A 55 -10.99 22.94 15.90
C ARG A 55 -11.36 22.40 14.53
N ASN A 56 -12.07 23.20 13.73
CA ASN A 56 -12.44 22.82 12.37
C ASN A 56 -11.20 22.57 11.51
N GLY A 57 -10.17 23.41 11.62
CA GLY A 57 -8.90 23.23 10.93
C GLY A 57 -8.20 21.91 11.30
N VAL A 58 -8.08 21.61 12.60
CA VAL A 58 -7.48 20.34 13.08
C VAL A 58 -8.25 19.13 12.57
N VAL A 59 -9.58 19.17 12.61
CA VAL A 59 -10.45 18.10 12.10
C VAL A 59 -10.26 17.90 10.59
N ALA A 60 -10.25 18.98 9.81
CA ALA A 60 -10.04 18.92 8.37
C ALA A 60 -8.67 18.35 8.00
N HIS A 61 -7.61 18.74 8.73
CA HIS A 61 -6.28 18.17 8.54
C HIS A 61 -6.22 16.67 8.87
N ALA A 62 -6.91 16.23 9.92
CA ALA A 62 -6.97 14.83 10.28
C ALA A 62 -7.69 13.99 9.20
N ASP A 63 -8.79 14.50 8.64
CA ASP A 63 -9.49 13.85 7.53
C ASP A 63 -8.60 13.74 6.28
N GLN A 64 -7.90 14.83 5.92
CA GLN A 64 -6.99 14.82 4.78
C GLN A 64 -5.81 13.87 5.00
N LEU A 65 -5.29 13.79 6.22
CA LEU A 65 -4.22 12.85 6.57
C LEU A 65 -4.70 11.41 6.42
N ARG A 66 -5.89 11.09 6.90
CA ARG A 66 -6.50 9.77 6.74
C ARG A 66 -6.61 9.38 5.26
N ILE A 67 -7.18 10.25 4.44
CA ILE A 67 -7.33 10.01 2.99
C ILE A 67 -5.96 9.73 2.35
N SER A 68 -4.96 10.56 2.65
CA SER A 68 -3.60 10.39 2.11
C SER A 68 -2.98 9.04 2.53
N LEU A 69 -3.18 8.63 3.78
CA LEU A 69 -2.66 7.35 4.28
C LEU A 69 -3.37 6.15 3.65
N ASP A 70 -4.68 6.24 3.45
CA ASP A 70 -5.47 5.22 2.75
C ASP A 70 -5.02 5.07 1.29
N GLU A 71 -4.78 6.19 0.59
CA GLU A 71 -4.26 6.21 -0.79
C GLU A 71 -2.85 5.60 -0.87
N ILE A 72 -1.95 5.95 0.04
CA ILE A 72 -0.59 5.38 0.08
C ILE A 72 -0.66 3.87 0.37
N SER A 73 -1.51 3.45 1.31
CA SER A 73 -1.72 2.02 1.61
C SER A 73 -2.22 1.25 0.39
N ALA A 74 -3.20 1.79 -0.33
CA ALA A 74 -3.72 1.18 -1.55
C ALA A 74 -2.63 1.08 -2.64
N ALA A 75 -1.84 2.14 -2.84
CA ALA A 75 -0.75 2.16 -3.81
C ALA A 75 0.34 1.12 -3.47
N LEU A 76 0.74 1.00 -2.21
CA LEU A 76 1.72 0.00 -1.78
C LEU A 76 1.22 -1.44 -1.98
N ASN A 77 -0.05 -1.71 -1.68
CA ASN A 77 -0.66 -3.02 -1.94
C ASN A 77 -0.69 -3.34 -3.45
N GLN A 78 -0.99 -2.34 -4.29
CA GLN A 78 -0.97 -2.51 -5.73
C GLN A 78 0.44 -2.80 -6.25
N ILE A 79 1.46 -2.10 -5.73
CA ILE A 79 2.87 -2.34 -6.07
C ILE A 79 3.26 -3.77 -5.69
N ALA A 80 2.97 -4.19 -4.45
CA ALA A 80 3.25 -5.53 -3.97
C ALA A 80 2.61 -6.61 -4.86
N THR A 81 1.32 -6.45 -5.20
CA THR A 81 0.59 -7.37 -6.07
C THR A 81 1.19 -7.44 -7.48
N ASN A 82 1.59 -6.29 -8.04
CA ASN A 82 2.19 -6.24 -9.37
C ASN A 82 3.55 -6.96 -9.40
N VAL A 83 4.36 -6.81 -8.36
CA VAL A 83 5.66 -7.49 -8.24
C VAL A 83 5.46 -9.00 -8.16
N GLU A 84 4.55 -9.48 -7.31
CA GLU A 84 4.23 -10.92 -7.20
C GLU A 84 3.77 -11.50 -8.54
N ASN A 85 2.92 -10.78 -9.27
CA ASN A 85 2.43 -11.21 -10.57
C ASN A 85 3.56 -11.31 -11.60
N ILE A 86 4.48 -10.34 -11.62
CA ILE A 86 5.65 -10.36 -12.50
C ILE A 86 6.56 -11.54 -12.14
N ASP A 87 6.85 -11.75 -10.87
CA ASP A 87 7.71 -12.86 -10.41
C ASP A 87 7.11 -14.22 -10.74
N ASN A 88 5.81 -14.41 -10.51
CA ASN A 88 5.09 -15.63 -10.86
C ASN A 88 5.07 -15.86 -12.38
N GLY A 89 4.83 -14.80 -13.16
CA GLY A 89 4.88 -14.86 -14.63
C GLY A 89 6.27 -15.25 -15.14
N ASN A 90 7.32 -14.65 -14.57
CA ASN A 90 8.70 -14.96 -14.90
C ASN A 90 9.06 -16.41 -14.53
N ALA A 91 8.65 -16.89 -13.36
CA ALA A 91 8.86 -18.27 -12.93
C ALA A 91 8.20 -19.28 -13.88
N ALA A 92 6.95 -19.01 -14.31
CA ALA A 92 6.25 -19.83 -15.28
C ALA A 92 6.95 -19.86 -16.65
N ALA A 93 7.42 -18.71 -17.14
CA ALA A 93 8.17 -18.62 -18.38
C ALA A 93 9.50 -19.40 -18.32
N ILE A 94 10.24 -19.29 -17.22
CA ILE A 94 11.49 -20.04 -17.00
C ILE A 94 11.22 -21.55 -16.96
N LEU A 95 10.16 -22.00 -16.27
CA LEU A 95 9.77 -23.41 -16.23
C LEU A 95 9.46 -23.96 -17.63
N ALA A 96 8.76 -23.17 -18.47
CA ALA A 96 8.47 -23.55 -19.84
C ALA A 96 9.75 -23.71 -20.68
N VAL A 97 10.70 -22.77 -20.57
CA VAL A 97 12.00 -22.85 -21.26
C VAL A 97 12.81 -24.06 -20.78
N VAL A 98 12.82 -24.34 -19.47
CA VAL A 98 13.51 -25.52 -18.92
C VAL A 98 12.88 -26.83 -19.42
N ALA A 99 11.56 -26.88 -19.52
CA ALA A 99 10.86 -28.05 -20.06
C ALA A 99 11.20 -28.28 -21.54
N ASP A 100 11.18 -27.22 -22.36
CA ASP A 100 11.57 -27.28 -23.77
C ASP A 100 13.02 -27.74 -23.95
N LEU A 101 13.96 -27.20 -23.17
CA LEU A 101 15.36 -27.64 -23.17
C LEU A 101 15.51 -29.12 -22.82
N ARG A 102 14.75 -29.62 -21.83
CA ARG A 102 14.77 -31.05 -21.47
C ARG A 102 14.28 -31.93 -22.61
N THR A 103 13.23 -31.52 -23.30
CA THR A 103 12.71 -32.24 -24.47
C THR A 103 13.77 -32.32 -25.56
N ARG A 104 14.37 -31.19 -25.94
CA ARG A 104 15.41 -31.15 -26.98
C ARG A 104 16.63 -32.00 -26.63
N VAL A 105 17.12 -31.92 -25.40
CA VAL A 105 18.23 -32.77 -24.94
C VAL A 105 17.87 -34.26 -25.00
N SER A 106 16.64 -34.61 -24.69
CA SER A 106 16.17 -36.01 -24.76
C SER A 106 16.08 -36.50 -26.21
N GLU A 107 15.61 -35.66 -27.12
CA GLU A 107 15.56 -35.94 -28.57
C GLU A 107 16.97 -36.11 -29.16
N ASP A 108 17.90 -35.20 -28.82
CA ASP A 108 19.29 -35.27 -29.28
C ASP A 108 19.98 -36.57 -28.79
N LEU A 109 19.77 -36.96 -27.53
CA LEU A 109 20.32 -38.20 -26.97
C LEU A 109 19.72 -39.44 -27.64
N ALA A 110 18.42 -39.42 -27.95
CA ALA A 110 17.77 -40.51 -28.68
C ALA A 110 18.35 -40.64 -30.10
N GLY A 111 18.59 -39.52 -30.79
CA GLY A 111 19.21 -39.50 -32.11
C GLY A 111 20.66 -40.00 -32.15
N LEU A 112 21.40 -39.86 -31.05
CA LEU A 112 22.75 -40.43 -30.91
C LEU A 112 22.77 -41.94 -30.62
N GLY A 113 21.64 -42.50 -30.19
CA GLY A 113 21.47 -43.91 -29.86
C GLY A 113 21.18 -44.82 -31.05
N ASP A 114 21.04 -44.27 -32.26
CA ASP A 114 20.81 -45.03 -33.49
C ASP A 114 22.04 -45.06 -34.42
N PRO A 115 23.09 -45.84 -34.12
CA PRO A 115 24.18 -46.12 -35.04
C PRO A 115 23.90 -47.40 -35.85
N ALA A 116 22.82 -47.46 -36.65
CA ALA A 116 22.72 -48.42 -37.75
C ALA A 116 21.53 -48.16 -38.69
N SER A 117 21.79 -47.51 -39.82
CA SER A 117 21.22 -47.87 -41.13
C SER A 117 22.23 -47.57 -42.22
#